data_AF-A0A3B4FEM9-F1
#
_entry.id   AF-A0A3B4FEM9-F1
#
_cell.length_a   1.000
_cell.length_b   1.000
_cell.length_c   1.000
_cell.angle_alpha   90.00
_cell.angle_beta   90.00
_cell.angle_gamma   90.00
#
_symmetry.space_group_name_H-M   'P 1'
#
loop_
_entity.id
_entity.type
_entity.pdbx_description
1 polymer ?
#
loop_
_entity_poly.entity_id
_entity_poly.type
_entity_poly.pdbx_seq_one_letter_code
_entity_poly.pdbx_strand_id
1 'polypeptide(L)'
;MEALLAQRREKIKEQADHLSKADFSDVQEDFCSVKKILSRFEKWRECYLESYHNAYISLCLPKLLNPIIRHQLLGWNPLKDTSGDFENLPWFTAVETFCHGHGHEELEHTDRQTLSSVIERTVVPKMTAYVELVWDPMSHQQSVCLTDVCHSLKEDYSIFEGEHSKPVKAFTEALVRRLRSCVDEDVFVPLYPKKFLEEASSPQRHFRDQRFWTAVKLLGNIGKWDLLLPESVLKELM
;
A
#
# COMPACT_ATOMS: atom_id res chain seq x y z
N MET A 1 -4.47 -27.76 -4.33
CA MET A 1 -4.84 -26.81 -3.25
C MET A 1 -4.82 -25.36 -3.76
N GLU A 2 -3.78 -24.94 -4.49
CA GLU A 2 -3.69 -23.59 -5.09
C GLU A 2 -4.80 -23.26 -6.10
N ALA A 3 -5.15 -24.19 -6.99
CA ALA A 3 -6.24 -23.99 -7.95
C ALA A 3 -7.61 -23.72 -7.27
N LEU A 4 -7.87 -24.39 -6.15
CA LEU A 4 -9.07 -24.21 -5.34
C LEU A 4 -9.10 -22.86 -4.61
N LEU A 5 -7.93 -22.38 -4.16
CA LEU A 5 -7.77 -21.06 -3.57
C LEU A 5 -7.88 -19.94 -4.61
N ALA A 6 -7.34 -20.14 -5.81
CA ALA A 6 -7.49 -19.22 -6.93
C ALA A 6 -8.95 -19.09 -7.36
N GLN A 7 -9.65 -20.22 -7.53
CA GLN A 7 -11.07 -20.25 -7.89
C GLN A 7 -11.96 -19.61 -6.80
N ARG A 8 -11.62 -19.79 -5.51
CA ARG A 8 -12.32 -19.13 -4.40
C ARG A 8 -12.08 -17.62 -4.38
N ARG A 9 -10.87 -17.16 -4.71
CA ARG A 9 -10.53 -15.72 -4.82
C ARG A 9 -11.29 -15.07 -5.97
N GLU A 10 -11.33 -15.72 -7.13
CA GLU A 10 -12.08 -15.21 -8.28
C GLU A 10 -13.56 -15.09 -7.98
N LYS A 11 -14.16 -16.11 -7.35
CA LYS A 11 -15.56 -16.09 -6.96
C LYS A 11 -15.88 -15.00 -5.92
N ILE A 12 -14.96 -14.72 -5.00
CA ILE A 12 -15.09 -13.61 -4.04
C ILE A 12 -15.00 -12.26 -4.76
N LYS A 13 -14.11 -12.13 -5.75
CA LYS A 13 -13.96 -10.93 -6.56
C LYS A 13 -15.23 -10.67 -7.40
N GLU A 14 -15.75 -11.69 -8.08
CA GLU A 14 -17.01 -11.60 -8.82
C GLU A 14 -18.21 -11.24 -7.93
N GLN A 15 -18.28 -11.80 -6.71
CA GLN A 15 -19.32 -11.44 -5.75
C GLN A 15 -19.18 -9.99 -5.26
N ALA A 16 -17.96 -9.53 -4.99
CA ALA A 16 -17.70 -8.14 -4.63
C ALA A 16 -18.06 -7.18 -5.78
N ASP A 17 -17.73 -7.54 -7.01
CA ASP A 17 -18.09 -6.75 -8.20
C ASP A 17 -19.61 -6.71 -8.42
N HIS A 18 -20.31 -7.83 -8.21
CA HIS A 18 -21.77 -7.89 -8.31
C HIS A 18 -22.47 -7.07 -7.22
N LEU A 19 -22.05 -7.21 -5.96
CA LEU A 19 -22.59 -6.42 -4.84
C LEU A 19 -22.36 -4.93 -5.07
N SER A 20 -21.18 -4.55 -5.57
CA SER A 20 -20.87 -3.15 -5.83
C SER A 20 -21.72 -2.51 -6.94
N LYS A 21 -22.02 -3.24 -8.03
CA LYS A 21 -22.92 -2.74 -9.07
C LYS A 21 -24.32 -2.49 -8.55
N ALA A 22 -24.75 -3.25 -7.53
CA ALA A 22 -26.00 -2.97 -6.82
C ALA A 22 -25.88 -1.77 -5.89
N ASP A 23 -24.78 -1.63 -5.16
CA ASP A 23 -24.53 -0.52 -4.22
C ASP A 23 -24.37 0.85 -4.90
N PHE A 24 -23.96 0.90 -6.17
CA PHE A 24 -23.86 2.13 -6.97
C PHE A 24 -25.02 2.27 -7.99
N SER A 25 -26.04 1.42 -7.92
CA SER A 25 -27.13 1.39 -8.93
C SER A 25 -28.06 2.62 -8.86
N ASP A 26 -28.12 3.28 -7.71
CA ASP A 26 -28.89 4.50 -7.45
C ASP A 26 -28.07 5.79 -7.67
N VAL A 27 -26.75 5.67 -7.87
CA VAL A 27 -25.88 6.81 -8.12
C VAL A 27 -26.13 7.35 -9.51
N GLN A 28 -26.37 8.66 -9.59
CA GLN A 28 -26.53 9.35 -10.87
C GLN A 28 -25.37 9.04 -11.80
N GLU A 29 -25.69 8.85 -13.08
CA GLU A 29 -24.73 8.41 -14.09
C GLU A 29 -23.49 9.34 -14.20
N ASP A 30 -23.67 10.62 -13.87
CA ASP A 30 -22.61 11.63 -13.87
C ASP A 30 -21.58 11.48 -12.73
N PHE A 31 -21.94 10.75 -11.66
CA PHE A 31 -21.14 10.63 -10.43
C PHE A 31 -20.71 9.19 -10.13
N CYS A 32 -20.94 8.25 -11.05
CA CYS A 32 -20.61 6.84 -10.85
C CYS A 32 -19.16 6.48 -11.22
N SER A 33 -18.38 7.40 -11.80
CA SER A 33 -16.97 7.16 -12.14
C SER A 33 -16.08 8.37 -11.90
N VAL A 34 -14.82 8.10 -11.54
CA VAL A 34 -13.80 9.14 -11.29
C VAL A 34 -13.66 10.09 -12.48
N LYS A 35 -13.60 9.55 -13.70
CA LYS A 35 -13.48 10.36 -14.93
C LYS A 35 -14.65 11.32 -15.12
N LYS A 36 -15.89 10.86 -14.91
CA LYS A 36 -17.08 11.70 -15.08
C LYS A 36 -17.14 12.81 -14.02
N ILE A 37 -16.82 12.48 -12.77
CA ILE A 37 -16.73 13.45 -11.67
C ILE A 37 -15.69 14.52 -12.01
N LEU A 38 -14.47 14.11 -12.37
CA LEU A 38 -13.38 15.05 -12.67
C LEU A 38 -13.69 15.93 -13.88
N SER A 39 -14.35 15.42 -14.92
CA SER A 39 -14.75 16.25 -16.08
C SER A 39 -15.70 17.41 -15.70
N ARG A 40 -16.52 17.24 -14.67
CA ARG A 40 -17.41 18.30 -14.16
C ARG A 40 -16.60 19.36 -13.42
N PHE A 41 -15.64 18.95 -12.61
CA PHE A 41 -14.75 19.86 -11.89
C PHE A 41 -13.78 20.58 -12.82
N GLU A 42 -13.32 19.92 -13.88
CA GLU A 42 -12.50 20.54 -14.92
C GLU A 42 -13.29 21.63 -15.65
N LYS A 43 -14.53 21.35 -16.07
CA LYS A 43 -15.41 22.38 -16.65
C LYS A 43 -15.68 23.54 -15.69
N TRP A 44 -15.85 23.25 -14.39
CA TRP A 44 -16.01 24.30 -13.38
C TRP A 44 -14.74 25.15 -13.28
N ARG A 45 -13.56 24.51 -13.20
CA ARG A 45 -12.27 25.19 -13.17
C ARG A 45 -12.06 26.09 -14.38
N GLU A 46 -12.41 25.62 -15.58
CA GLU A 46 -12.31 26.40 -16.84
C GLU A 46 -13.28 27.59 -16.89
N CYS A 47 -14.53 27.40 -16.48
CA CYS A 47 -15.57 28.43 -16.61
C CYS A 47 -15.59 29.44 -15.46
N TYR A 48 -15.20 29.01 -14.25
CA TYR A 48 -15.32 29.79 -13.01
C TYR A 48 -14.16 29.52 -12.04
N LEU A 49 -12.94 29.84 -12.48
CA LEU A 49 -11.69 29.59 -11.75
C LEU A 49 -11.72 30.10 -10.30
N GLU A 50 -12.11 31.35 -10.08
CA GLU A 50 -12.17 31.95 -8.74
C GLU A 50 -13.11 31.18 -7.80
N SER A 51 -14.28 30.78 -8.31
CA SER A 51 -15.25 30.01 -7.53
C SER A 51 -14.72 28.61 -7.18
N TYR A 52 -14.02 27.97 -8.12
CA TYR A 52 -13.38 26.67 -7.92
C TYR A 52 -12.33 26.73 -6.80
N HIS A 53 -11.41 27.71 -6.83
CA HIS A 53 -10.38 27.85 -5.79
C HIS A 53 -10.97 28.26 -4.44
N ASN A 54 -11.93 29.19 -4.41
CA ASN A 54 -12.60 29.60 -3.19
C ASN A 54 -13.39 28.46 -2.51
N ALA A 55 -13.83 27.46 -3.29
CA ALA A 55 -14.48 26.26 -2.78
C ALA A 55 -13.49 25.15 -2.34
N TYR A 56 -12.17 25.38 -2.48
CA TYR A 56 -11.12 24.43 -2.11
C TYR A 56 -11.32 23.03 -2.73
N ILE A 57 -11.71 22.99 -4.01
CA ILE A 57 -12.10 21.74 -4.67
C ILE A 57 -10.98 20.70 -4.65
N SER A 58 -9.73 21.09 -4.94
CA SER A 58 -8.56 20.18 -4.94
C SER A 58 -8.40 19.44 -3.61
N LEU A 59 -8.69 20.09 -2.48
CA LEU A 59 -8.61 19.49 -1.14
C LEU A 59 -9.78 18.53 -0.85
N CYS A 60 -10.91 18.73 -1.53
CA CYS A 60 -12.12 17.92 -1.40
C CYS A 60 -12.10 16.66 -2.28
N LEU A 61 -11.46 16.73 -3.46
CA LEU A 61 -11.41 15.64 -4.44
C LEU A 61 -10.94 14.29 -3.84
N PRO A 62 -9.86 14.22 -3.04
CA PRO A 62 -9.45 12.95 -2.44
C PRO A 62 -10.51 12.30 -1.56
N LYS A 63 -11.35 13.10 -0.90
CA LYS A 63 -12.46 12.59 -0.06
C LYS A 63 -13.63 12.13 -0.93
N LEU A 64 -13.95 12.89 -1.97
CA LEU A 64 -15.06 12.61 -2.89
C LEU A 64 -14.82 11.34 -3.70
N LEU A 65 -13.61 11.18 -4.24
CA LEU A 65 -13.26 10.04 -5.11
C LEU A 65 -13.03 8.74 -4.33
N ASN A 66 -12.80 8.83 -3.02
CA ASN A 66 -12.37 7.73 -2.17
C ASN A 66 -13.23 6.45 -2.31
N PRO A 67 -14.57 6.50 -2.25
CA PRO A 67 -15.40 5.29 -2.32
C PRO A 67 -15.22 4.53 -3.64
N ILE A 68 -15.17 5.25 -4.76
CA ILE A 68 -15.02 4.67 -6.10
C ILE A 68 -13.61 4.10 -6.28
N ILE A 69 -12.58 4.82 -5.82
CA ILE A 69 -11.19 4.36 -5.92
C ILE A 69 -10.96 3.13 -5.05
N ARG A 70 -11.44 3.12 -3.80
CA ARG A 70 -11.33 1.94 -2.93
C ARG A 70 -12.00 0.71 -3.52
N HIS A 71 -13.14 0.91 -4.18
CA HIS A 71 -13.82 -0.15 -4.91
C HIS A 71 -12.94 -0.71 -6.04
N GLN A 72 -12.41 0.14 -6.92
CA GLN A 72 -11.53 -0.30 -8.02
C GLN A 72 -10.25 -0.95 -7.49
N LEU A 73 -9.75 -0.48 -6.36
CA LEU A 73 -8.57 -1.04 -5.72
C LEU A 73 -8.82 -2.46 -5.23
N LEU A 74 -10.04 -2.94 -4.95
CA LEU A 74 -10.30 -4.25 -4.30
C LEU A 74 -9.48 -5.41 -4.89
N GLY A 75 -9.35 -5.48 -6.22
CA GLY A 75 -8.58 -6.51 -6.92
C GLY A 75 -7.06 -6.38 -6.84
N TRP A 76 -6.53 -5.21 -6.49
CA TRP A 76 -5.10 -4.95 -6.38
C TRP A 76 -4.49 -5.54 -5.11
N ASN A 77 -3.28 -6.09 -5.19
CA ASN A 77 -2.57 -6.69 -4.06
C ASN A 77 -1.09 -6.23 -4.05
N PRO A 78 -0.65 -5.45 -3.04
CA PRO A 78 0.72 -4.93 -2.99
C PRO A 78 1.78 -5.98 -2.63
N LEU A 79 1.39 -7.22 -2.29
CA LEU A 79 2.30 -8.31 -1.91
C LEU A 79 2.58 -9.29 -3.07
N LYS A 80 2.18 -8.95 -4.29
CA LYS A 80 2.31 -9.80 -5.48
C LYS A 80 2.92 -9.02 -6.63
N ASP A 81 3.62 -9.75 -7.50
CA ASP A 81 4.45 -9.17 -8.57
C ASP A 81 3.63 -8.59 -9.73
N THR A 82 3.93 -7.31 -10.05
CA THR A 82 3.90 -6.47 -11.28
C THR A 82 2.88 -6.67 -12.41
N SER A 83 1.98 -7.65 -12.33
CA SER A 83 0.99 -7.91 -13.39
C SER A 83 -0.29 -7.06 -13.29
N GLY A 84 -0.35 -6.11 -12.35
CA GLY A 84 -1.55 -5.33 -12.12
C GLY A 84 -1.34 -4.19 -11.15
N ASP A 85 -0.36 -3.33 -11.41
CA ASP A 85 -0.12 -2.12 -10.61
C ASP A 85 -1.35 -1.22 -10.60
N PHE A 86 -1.55 -0.48 -9.50
CA PHE A 86 -2.76 0.33 -9.33
C PHE A 86 -2.84 1.46 -10.36
N GLU A 87 -1.71 1.83 -10.94
CA GLU A 87 -1.53 2.78 -12.03
C GLU A 87 -2.31 2.38 -13.29
N ASN A 88 -2.55 1.07 -13.49
CA ASN A 88 -3.35 0.56 -14.61
C ASN A 88 -4.86 0.72 -14.39
N LEU A 89 -5.30 1.13 -13.19
CA LEU A 89 -6.71 1.28 -12.89
C LEU A 89 -7.27 2.58 -13.48
N PRO A 90 -8.53 2.59 -13.96
CA PRO A 90 -9.10 3.76 -14.64
C PRO A 90 -9.10 5.05 -13.83
N TRP A 91 -9.13 4.96 -12.49
CA TRP A 91 -9.07 6.15 -11.64
C TRP A 91 -7.72 6.86 -11.74
N PHE A 92 -6.62 6.13 -11.89
CA PHE A 92 -5.27 6.70 -11.84
C PHE A 92 -5.07 7.64 -13.03
N THR A 93 -5.25 7.14 -14.24
CA THR A 93 -5.16 7.94 -15.47
C THR A 93 -6.12 9.13 -15.45
N ALA A 94 -7.32 8.97 -14.88
CA ALA A 94 -8.28 10.07 -14.79
C ALA A 94 -7.80 11.19 -13.86
N VAL A 95 -7.24 10.86 -12.69
CA VAL A 95 -6.69 11.84 -11.75
C VAL A 95 -5.40 12.45 -12.30
N GLU A 96 -4.52 11.65 -12.89
CA GLU A 96 -3.29 12.11 -13.52
C GLU A 96 -3.59 13.12 -14.64
N THR A 97 -4.53 12.79 -15.53
CA THR A 97 -4.96 13.71 -16.60
C THR A 97 -5.53 15.01 -16.03
N PHE A 98 -6.30 14.94 -14.95
CA PHE A 98 -6.86 16.14 -14.29
C PHE A 98 -5.78 17.05 -13.68
N CYS A 99 -4.65 16.47 -13.24
CA CYS A 99 -3.52 17.18 -12.63
C CYS A 99 -2.48 17.67 -13.65
N HIS A 100 -2.29 16.95 -14.76
CA HIS A 100 -1.14 17.17 -15.66
C HIS A 100 -1.48 17.11 -17.17
N GLY A 101 -2.76 17.02 -17.55
CA GLY A 101 -3.17 17.00 -18.95
C GLY A 101 -2.83 18.28 -19.73
N HIS A 102 -3.14 18.31 -21.02
CA HIS A 102 -2.88 19.48 -21.86
C HIS A 102 -3.69 20.71 -21.40
N GLY A 103 -3.03 21.88 -21.32
CA GLY A 103 -3.63 23.14 -20.88
C GLY A 103 -3.45 23.46 -19.38
N HIS A 104 -2.75 22.61 -18.63
CA HIS A 104 -2.59 22.70 -17.17
C HIS A 104 -1.27 23.35 -16.70
N GLU A 105 -0.61 24.13 -17.57
CA GLU A 105 0.65 24.84 -17.24
C GLU A 105 0.46 25.88 -16.13
N GLU A 106 -0.75 26.42 -15.98
CA GLU A 106 -1.11 27.44 -14.99
C GLU A 106 -1.75 26.87 -13.71
N LEU A 107 -1.80 25.54 -13.54
CA LEU A 107 -2.44 24.96 -12.36
C LEU A 107 -1.80 25.41 -11.05
N GLU A 108 -2.64 25.69 -10.06
CA GLU A 108 -2.20 25.88 -8.69
C GLU A 108 -1.49 24.62 -8.17
N HIS A 109 -0.54 24.85 -7.27
CA HIS A 109 0.22 23.78 -6.62
C HIS A 109 -0.70 22.73 -5.94
N THR A 110 -1.81 23.17 -5.36
CA THR A 110 -2.82 22.31 -4.71
C THR A 110 -3.49 21.35 -5.68
N ASP A 111 -3.75 21.77 -6.93
CA ASP A 111 -4.30 20.90 -7.97
C ASP A 111 -3.30 19.84 -8.40
N ARG A 112 -2.02 20.22 -8.60
CA ARG A 112 -0.94 19.29 -8.97
C ARG A 112 -0.71 18.20 -7.92
N GLN A 113 -0.90 18.54 -6.65
CA GLN A 113 -0.79 17.60 -5.53
C GLN A 113 -2.02 16.70 -5.32
N THR A 114 -3.07 16.85 -6.14
CA THR A 114 -4.30 16.05 -5.98
C THR A 114 -4.01 14.56 -6.15
N LEU A 115 -3.14 14.17 -7.09
CA LEU A 115 -2.76 12.77 -7.30
C LEU A 115 -2.11 12.15 -6.06
N SER A 116 -1.06 12.78 -5.52
CA SER A 116 -0.40 12.32 -4.28
C SER A 116 -1.39 12.26 -3.11
N SER A 117 -2.25 13.27 -2.97
CA SER A 117 -3.29 13.31 -1.93
C SER A 117 -4.32 12.19 -2.07
N VAL A 118 -4.68 11.79 -3.30
CA VAL A 118 -5.56 10.66 -3.58
C VAL A 118 -4.88 9.34 -3.21
N ILE A 119 -3.62 9.16 -3.62
CA ILE A 119 -2.81 7.97 -3.31
C ILE A 119 -2.71 7.80 -1.78
N GLU A 120 -2.34 8.86 -1.06
CA GLU A 120 -2.26 8.84 0.40
C GLU A 120 -3.56 8.44 1.09
N ARG A 121 -4.72 8.81 0.53
CA ARG A 121 -6.02 8.54 1.17
C ARG A 121 -6.67 7.22 0.74
N THR A 122 -6.12 6.54 -0.27
CA THR A 122 -6.73 5.35 -0.87
C THR A 122 -5.76 4.17 -0.94
N VAL A 123 -4.59 4.34 -1.54
CA VAL A 123 -3.55 3.31 -1.73
C VAL A 123 -2.87 2.99 -0.40
N VAL A 124 -2.36 4.02 0.31
CA VAL A 124 -1.64 3.83 1.58
C VAL A 124 -2.47 3.11 2.65
N PRO A 125 -3.74 3.49 2.92
CA PRO A 125 -4.56 2.77 3.91
C PRO A 125 -4.83 1.32 3.51
N LYS A 126 -4.92 1.03 2.21
CA LYS A 126 -5.04 -0.34 1.72
C LYS A 126 -3.74 -1.11 2.01
N MET A 127 -2.58 -0.55 1.73
CA MET A 127 -1.29 -1.16 2.06
C MET A 127 -1.16 -1.39 3.57
N THR A 128 -1.59 -0.45 4.42
CA THR A 128 -1.63 -0.63 5.88
C THR A 128 -2.42 -1.88 6.26
N ALA A 129 -3.61 -2.08 5.69
CA ALA A 129 -4.40 -3.27 5.96
C ALA A 129 -3.70 -4.57 5.51
N TYR A 130 -2.94 -4.55 4.40
CA TYR A 130 -2.11 -5.70 4.01
C TYR A 130 -1.00 -5.98 5.00
N VAL A 131 -0.30 -4.94 5.47
CA VAL A 131 0.75 -5.07 6.49
C VAL A 131 0.20 -5.69 7.78
N GLU A 132 -0.98 -5.24 8.23
CA GLU A 132 -1.57 -5.69 9.49
C GLU A 132 -2.17 -7.10 9.41
N LEU A 133 -2.74 -7.48 8.26
CA LEU A 133 -3.61 -8.66 8.17
C LEU A 133 -3.07 -9.81 7.30
N VAL A 134 -2.16 -9.52 6.37
CA VAL A 134 -1.81 -10.49 5.30
C VAL A 134 -0.31 -10.69 5.17
N TRP A 135 0.48 -9.63 5.33
CA TRP A 135 1.91 -9.66 5.12
C TRP A 135 2.61 -10.57 6.14
N ASP A 136 3.45 -11.44 5.60
CA ASP A 136 4.37 -12.29 6.34
C ASP A 136 5.80 -11.71 6.22
N PRO A 137 6.36 -11.14 7.31
CA PRO A 137 7.74 -10.65 7.33
C PRO A 137 8.80 -11.71 7.01
N MET A 138 8.48 -13.00 7.18
CA MET A 138 9.36 -14.11 6.82
C MET A 138 9.33 -14.42 5.32
N SER A 139 8.37 -13.89 4.58
CA SER A 139 8.26 -14.07 3.14
C SER A 139 9.12 -13.04 2.40
N HIS A 140 10.19 -13.52 1.76
CA HIS A 140 11.06 -12.69 0.96
C HIS A 140 10.32 -12.01 -0.19
N GLN A 141 9.53 -12.79 -0.95
CA GLN A 141 8.79 -12.28 -2.10
C GLN A 141 7.80 -11.18 -1.70
N GLN A 142 7.02 -11.38 -0.64
CA GLN A 142 6.05 -10.38 -0.21
C GLN A 142 6.74 -9.11 0.30
N SER A 143 7.86 -9.26 1.02
CA SER A 143 8.65 -8.12 1.49
C SER A 143 9.23 -7.32 0.33
N VAL A 144 9.79 -7.99 -0.69
CA VAL A 144 10.29 -7.32 -1.90
C VAL A 144 9.17 -6.57 -2.61
N CYS A 145 8.06 -7.24 -2.95
CA CYS A 145 6.94 -6.58 -3.64
C CYS A 145 6.41 -5.36 -2.86
N LEU A 146 6.26 -5.48 -1.54
CA LEU A 146 5.75 -4.37 -0.73
C LEU A 146 6.75 -3.20 -0.67
N THR A 147 8.05 -3.50 -0.53
CA THR A 147 9.10 -2.48 -0.55
C THR A 147 9.20 -1.80 -1.92
N ASP A 148 9.05 -2.54 -3.01
CA ASP A 148 9.06 -1.98 -4.37
C ASP A 148 7.91 -0.98 -4.57
N VAL A 149 6.70 -1.33 -4.13
CA VAL A 149 5.56 -0.39 -4.14
C VAL A 149 5.88 0.85 -3.29
N CYS A 150 6.47 0.68 -2.10
CA CYS A 150 6.83 1.82 -1.26
C CYS A 150 7.90 2.71 -1.92
N HIS A 151 8.84 2.11 -2.65
CA HIS A 151 9.87 2.82 -3.38
C HIS A 151 9.27 3.66 -4.51
N SER A 152 8.39 3.07 -5.34
CA SER A 152 7.66 3.83 -6.37
C SER A 152 6.82 4.96 -5.75
N LEU A 153 6.13 4.69 -4.64
CA LEU A 153 5.39 5.72 -3.90
C LEU A 153 6.26 6.88 -3.39
N LYS A 154 7.51 6.59 -3.03
CA LYS A 154 8.48 7.60 -2.59
C LYS A 154 8.99 8.42 -3.77
N GLU A 155 9.52 7.76 -4.80
CA GLU A 155 10.24 8.42 -5.89
C GLU A 155 9.29 9.11 -6.89
N ASP A 156 8.16 8.49 -7.23
CA ASP A 156 7.30 8.98 -8.31
C ASP A 156 6.21 9.94 -7.80
N TYR A 157 5.90 9.91 -6.49
CA TYR A 157 4.74 10.61 -5.94
C TYR A 157 5.00 11.35 -4.61
N SER A 158 6.23 11.32 -4.07
CA SER A 158 6.66 11.99 -2.83
C SER A 158 5.84 11.64 -1.57
N ILE A 159 5.25 10.44 -1.51
CA ILE A 159 4.31 10.04 -0.42
C ILE A 159 4.98 9.92 0.94
N PHE A 160 6.28 9.62 0.96
CA PHE A 160 7.06 9.40 2.17
C PHE A 160 8.08 10.52 2.45
N GLU A 161 7.97 11.64 1.73
CA GLU A 161 8.87 12.77 1.87
C GLU A 161 8.30 13.85 2.81
N GLY A 162 9.18 14.55 3.54
CA GLY A 162 8.79 15.65 4.40
C GLY A 162 7.95 15.22 5.62
N GLU A 163 6.93 16.01 5.96
CA GLU A 163 6.08 15.71 7.12
C GLU A 163 5.07 14.61 6.79
N HIS A 164 5.18 13.47 7.48
CA HIS A 164 4.28 12.35 7.24
C HIS A 164 2.83 12.71 7.58
N SER A 165 1.94 12.50 6.61
CA SER A 165 0.50 12.60 6.80
C SER A 165 -0.03 11.48 7.70
N LYS A 166 -1.28 11.61 8.17
CA LYS A 166 -1.89 10.62 9.06
C LYS A 166 -1.90 9.19 8.45
N PRO A 167 -2.29 8.97 7.18
CA PRO A 167 -2.19 7.65 6.55
C PRO A 167 -0.77 7.09 6.52
N VAL A 168 0.23 7.93 6.20
CA VAL A 168 1.63 7.52 6.12
C VAL A 168 2.16 7.14 7.50
N LYS A 169 1.89 7.93 8.54
CA LYS A 169 2.22 7.60 9.94
C LYS A 169 1.62 6.26 10.35
N ALA A 170 0.33 6.05 10.07
CA ALA A 170 -0.35 4.79 10.39
C ALA A 170 0.26 3.59 9.65
N PHE A 171 0.66 3.75 8.39
CA PHE A 171 1.38 2.72 7.64
C PHE A 171 2.73 2.38 8.27
N THR A 172 3.57 3.39 8.55
CA THR A 172 4.88 3.21 9.19
C THR A 172 4.73 2.54 10.56
N GLU A 173 3.77 2.96 11.39
CA GLU A 173 3.51 2.37 12.69
C GLU A 173 3.04 0.91 12.58
N ALA A 174 2.18 0.58 11.61
CA ALA A 174 1.75 -0.79 11.35
C ALA A 174 2.94 -1.67 10.92
N LEU A 175 3.82 -1.16 10.07
CA LEU A 175 5.00 -1.87 9.60
C LEU A 175 5.95 -2.19 10.76
N VAL A 176 6.27 -1.20 11.59
CA VAL A 176 7.14 -1.37 12.76
C VAL A 176 6.53 -2.35 13.77
N ARG A 177 5.22 -2.21 14.07
CA ARG A 177 4.52 -3.14 14.96
C ARG A 177 4.57 -4.57 14.44
N ARG A 178 4.34 -4.77 13.14
CA ARG A 178 4.34 -6.11 12.52
C ARG A 178 5.72 -6.75 12.54
N LEU A 179 6.76 -5.98 12.22
CA LEU A 179 8.14 -6.45 12.30
C LEU A 179 8.52 -6.82 13.74
N ARG A 180 8.20 -5.98 14.71
CA ARG A 180 8.48 -6.22 16.14
C ARG A 180 7.80 -7.49 16.65
N SER A 181 6.51 -7.65 16.37
CA SER A 181 5.77 -8.88 16.72
C SER A 181 6.41 -10.13 16.10
N CYS A 182 6.86 -10.07 14.84
CA CYS A 182 7.57 -11.20 14.21
C CYS A 182 8.92 -11.49 14.89
N VAL A 183 9.67 -10.48 15.29
CA VAL A 183 10.93 -10.67 16.05
C VAL A 183 10.62 -11.31 17.41
N ASP A 184 9.67 -10.76 18.16
CA ASP A 184 9.35 -11.20 19.53
C ASP A 184 8.73 -12.61 19.57
N GLU A 185 7.89 -12.94 18.59
CA GLU A 185 7.10 -14.19 18.59
C GLU A 185 7.76 -15.31 17.78
N ASP A 186 8.42 -15.01 16.66
CA ASP A 186 8.92 -16.02 15.71
C ASP A 186 10.44 -16.26 15.80
N VAL A 187 11.20 -15.32 16.38
CA VAL A 187 12.66 -15.42 16.51
C VAL A 187 13.06 -15.81 17.93
N PHE A 188 13.15 -17.13 18.15
CA PHE A 188 13.71 -17.69 19.37
C PHE A 188 14.86 -18.66 19.06
N VAL A 189 16.07 -18.31 19.49
CA VAL A 189 17.25 -19.19 19.39
C VAL A 189 17.57 -19.77 20.78
N PRO A 190 17.24 -21.04 21.04
CA PRO A 190 17.50 -21.65 22.34
C PRO A 190 18.99 -21.79 22.63
N LEU A 191 19.34 -21.55 23.89
CA LEU A 191 20.68 -21.77 24.41
C LEU A 191 20.79 -23.20 24.94
N TYR A 192 21.70 -23.98 24.34
CA TYR A 192 21.99 -25.35 24.77
C TYR A 192 23.39 -25.45 25.38
N PRO A 193 23.60 -26.25 26.43
CA PRO A 193 24.93 -26.61 26.93
C PRO A 193 25.82 -27.20 25.82
N LYS A 194 27.13 -26.89 25.85
CA LYS A 194 28.10 -27.28 24.81
C LYS A 194 28.08 -28.77 24.47
N LYS A 195 27.92 -29.65 25.46
CA LYS A 195 27.80 -31.10 25.28
C LYS A 195 26.71 -31.54 24.29
N PHE A 196 25.61 -30.78 24.17
CA PHE A 196 24.53 -31.07 23.21
C PHE A 196 24.81 -30.50 21.82
N LEU A 197 25.88 -29.73 21.63
CA LEU A 197 26.24 -29.07 20.37
C LEU A 197 27.48 -29.69 19.72
N GLU A 198 28.23 -30.48 20.48
CA GLU A 198 29.46 -31.16 20.03
C GLU A 198 29.16 -32.21 18.96
N GLU A 199 28.06 -32.97 19.10
CA GLU A 199 27.65 -33.96 18.11
C GLU A 199 26.90 -33.31 16.93
N ALA A 200 27.33 -33.60 15.71
CA ALA A 200 26.72 -33.06 14.49
C ALA A 200 25.29 -33.54 14.26
N SER A 201 24.95 -34.75 14.70
CA SER A 201 23.61 -35.37 14.61
C SER A 201 22.68 -34.99 15.75
N SER A 202 23.10 -34.11 16.67
CA SER A 202 22.31 -33.71 17.83
C SER A 202 21.03 -32.98 17.38
N PRO A 203 19.84 -33.42 17.84
CA PRO A 203 18.58 -32.72 17.57
C PRO A 203 18.60 -31.26 18.07
N GLN A 204 19.26 -30.99 19.20
CA GLN A 204 19.38 -29.66 19.79
C GLN A 204 20.20 -28.73 18.90
N ARG A 205 21.30 -29.24 18.33
CA ARG A 205 22.12 -28.50 17.37
C ARG A 205 21.31 -28.16 16.12
N HIS A 206 20.64 -29.15 15.53
CA HIS A 206 19.81 -28.93 14.33
C HIS A 206 18.70 -27.90 14.57
N PHE A 207 17.99 -28.00 15.68
CA PHE A 207 16.92 -27.05 16.01
C PHE A 207 17.47 -25.62 16.22
N ARG A 208 18.58 -25.47 16.93
CA ARG A 208 19.22 -24.16 17.12
C ARG A 208 19.69 -23.58 15.79
N ASP A 209 20.36 -24.37 14.96
CA ASP A 209 20.89 -23.90 13.67
C ASP A 209 19.73 -23.50 12.73
N GLN A 210 18.63 -24.25 12.73
CA GLN A 210 17.41 -23.86 12.00
C GLN A 210 16.87 -22.50 12.48
N ARG A 211 16.76 -22.29 13.80
CA ARG A 211 16.28 -21.03 14.38
C ARG A 211 17.22 -19.86 14.09
N PHE A 212 18.53 -20.11 14.13
CA PHE A 212 19.52 -19.12 13.76
C PHE A 212 19.36 -18.68 12.29
N TRP A 213 19.20 -19.62 11.36
CA TRP A 213 18.98 -19.26 9.95
C TRP A 213 17.63 -18.58 9.70
N THR A 214 16.59 -18.93 10.46
CA THR A 214 15.32 -18.19 10.49
C THR A 214 15.54 -16.73 10.90
N ALA A 215 16.32 -16.49 11.96
CA ALA A 215 16.67 -15.14 12.41
C ALA A 215 17.45 -14.36 11.35
N VAL A 216 18.48 -14.97 10.75
CA VAL A 216 19.27 -14.37 9.66
C VAL A 216 18.39 -14.03 8.45
N LYS A 217 17.43 -14.89 8.11
CA LYS A 217 16.47 -14.61 7.04
C LYS A 217 15.59 -13.39 7.36
N LEU A 218 15.06 -13.32 8.58
CA LEU A 218 14.24 -12.18 9.00
C LEU A 218 15.06 -10.88 8.97
N LEU A 219 16.29 -10.92 9.49
CA LEU A 219 17.22 -9.79 9.45
C LEU A 219 17.42 -9.26 8.03
N GLY A 220 17.62 -10.15 7.06
CA GLY A 220 17.73 -9.79 5.65
C GLY A 220 16.44 -9.21 5.03
N ASN A 221 15.27 -9.51 5.59
CA ASN A 221 14.00 -8.90 5.19
C ASN A 221 13.77 -7.55 5.90
N ILE A 222 14.12 -7.42 7.18
CA ILE A 222 14.08 -6.15 7.92
C ILE A 222 14.99 -5.10 7.25
N GLY A 223 16.17 -5.52 6.78
CA GLY A 223 17.12 -4.62 6.12
C GLY A 223 16.60 -3.98 4.82
N LYS A 224 15.51 -4.48 4.20
CA LYS A 224 14.91 -3.88 3.00
C LYS A 224 14.15 -2.58 3.28
N TRP A 225 13.90 -2.29 4.55
CA TRP A 225 13.12 -1.15 4.98
C TRP A 225 13.99 0.08 5.31
N ASP A 226 15.30 0.03 5.01
CA ASP A 226 16.26 1.11 5.29
C ASP A 226 15.97 2.43 4.59
N LEU A 227 15.37 2.40 3.41
CA LEU A 227 14.98 3.59 2.67
C LEU A 227 13.72 4.28 3.21
N LEU A 228 12.96 3.59 4.07
CA LEU A 228 11.65 4.04 4.55
C LEU A 228 11.60 4.23 6.08
N LEU A 229 12.29 3.37 6.84
CA LEU A 229 12.32 3.40 8.29
C LEU A 229 13.59 4.10 8.80
N PRO A 230 13.48 4.90 9.87
CA PRO A 230 14.65 5.49 10.51
C PRO A 230 15.64 4.43 10.98
N GLU A 231 16.94 4.69 10.85
CA GLU A 231 18.01 3.78 11.25
C GLU A 231 17.90 3.36 12.74
N SER A 232 17.42 4.26 13.61
CA SER A 232 17.19 3.96 15.03
C SER A 232 16.14 2.86 15.24
N VAL A 233 15.09 2.84 14.42
CA VAL A 233 14.03 1.83 14.48
C VAL A 233 14.56 0.49 13.97
N LEU A 234 15.33 0.49 12.88
CA LEU A 234 15.95 -0.72 12.36
C LEU A 234 16.92 -1.33 13.37
N LYS A 235 17.76 -0.51 14.01
CA LYS A 235 18.68 -0.95 15.06
C LYS A 235 17.98 -1.52 16.30
N GLU A 236 16.76 -1.09 16.61
CA GLU A 236 15.97 -1.67 17.70
C GLU A 236 15.40 -3.04 17.33
N LEU A 237 15.12 -3.27 16.04
CA LEU A 237 14.55 -4.51 15.51
C LEU A 237 15.61 -5.60 15.20
N MET A 238 16.88 -5.24 15.15
CA MET A 238 18.02 -6.11 14.79
C MET A 238 18.85 -6.50 16.02
#